data_AF-A0A9Q0UQQ0-F1
#
_entry.id   AF-A0A9Q0UQQ0-F1
#
_cell.length_a   1.000
_cell.length_b   1.000
_cell.length_c   1.000
_cell.angle_alpha   90.00
_cell.angle_beta   90.00
_cell.angle_gamma   90.00
#
_symmetry.space_group_name_H-M   'P 1'
#
loop_
_entity.id
_entity.type
_entity.pdbx_description
1 polymer ?
#
loop_
_entity_poly.entity_id
_entity_poly.type
_entity_poly.pdbx_seq_one_letter_code
_entity_poly.pdbx_strand_id
1 'polypeptide(L)'
;MEIDTNLSNALVDMYAKCGDLEKAVGLFYGFPPAKRNASSWNALISGYGMHGFGKEALKLFSRMQEEGAEPNHITFTSILSACSHASLIDEGRKCFARYEKAIRDTLGG
;
A
#
# COMPACT_ATOMS: atom_id res chain seq x y z
N MET A 1 -19.97 -11.51 -15.19
CA MET A 1 -20.29 -10.74 -13.97
C MET A 1 -19.14 -9.77 -13.78
N GLU A 2 -19.36 -8.47 -13.96
CA GLU A 2 -18.33 -7.49 -13.63
C GLU A 2 -18.23 -7.38 -12.11
N ILE A 3 -17.04 -7.57 -11.57
CA ILE A 3 -16.77 -7.26 -10.16
C ILE A 3 -16.53 -5.76 -10.07
N ASP A 4 -17.37 -5.08 -9.28
CA ASP A 4 -17.20 -3.66 -9.00
C ASP A 4 -15.87 -3.40 -8.28
N THR A 5 -15.25 -2.25 -8.57
CA THR A 5 -13.95 -1.88 -8.00
C THR A 5 -14.03 -1.76 -6.47
N ASN A 6 -15.17 -1.29 -5.93
CA ASN A 6 -15.33 -1.20 -4.47
C ASN A 6 -15.46 -2.58 -3.84
N LEU A 7 -16.14 -3.52 -4.50
CA LEU A 7 -16.22 -4.91 -4.02
C LEU A 7 -14.85 -5.58 -4.03
N SER A 8 -14.08 -5.42 -5.10
CA SER A 8 -12.68 -5.88 -5.18
C SER A 8 -11.85 -5.33 -4.01
N ASN A 9 -11.92 -4.03 -3.79
CA ASN A 9 -11.17 -3.36 -2.71
C ASN A 9 -11.61 -3.82 -1.33
N ALA A 10 -12.91 -3.97 -1.09
CA ALA A 10 -13.45 -4.43 0.19
C ALA A 10 -13.02 -5.87 0.51
N LEU A 11 -12.97 -6.76 -0.49
CA LEU A 11 -12.50 -8.13 -0.30
C LEU A 11 -11.01 -8.17 0.04
N VAL A 12 -10.18 -7.44 -0.71
CA VAL A 12 -8.73 -7.34 -0.42
C VAL A 12 -8.50 -6.77 0.98
N ASP A 13 -9.20 -5.69 1.34
CA ASP A 13 -9.10 -5.04 2.65
C ASP A 13 -9.53 -5.95 3.81
N MET A 14 -10.62 -6.70 3.64
CA MET A 14 -11.11 -7.64 4.66
C MET A 14 -10.07 -8.73 4.95
N TYR A 15 -9.58 -9.41 3.91
CA TYR A 15 -8.58 -10.46 4.10
C TYR A 15 -7.26 -9.93 4.66
N ALA A 16 -6.83 -8.74 4.20
CA ALA A 16 -5.62 -8.09 4.69
C ALA A 16 -5.72 -7.75 6.19
N LYS A 17 -6.84 -7.19 6.63
CA LYS A 17 -7.10 -6.86 8.05
C LYS A 17 -7.21 -8.12 8.92
N CYS A 18 -7.80 -9.19 8.40
CA CYS A 18 -7.87 -10.48 9.10
C CYS A 18 -6.53 -11.23 9.20
N GLY A 19 -5.49 -10.78 8.50
CA GLY A 19 -4.17 -11.41 8.52
C GLY A 19 -4.00 -12.56 7.54
N ASP A 20 -5.03 -12.87 6.75
CA ASP A 20 -4.94 -13.82 5.64
C ASP A 20 -4.36 -13.12 4.40
N LEU A 21 -3.09 -12.72 4.53
CA LEU A 21 -2.38 -11.91 3.54
C LEU A 21 -2.21 -12.65 2.21
N GLU A 22 -2.10 -13.97 2.24
CA GLU A 22 -2.01 -14.80 1.04
C GLU A 22 -3.29 -14.69 0.20
N LYS A 23 -4.47 -14.80 0.82
CA LYS A 23 -5.74 -14.57 0.10
C LYS A 23 -5.89 -13.13 -0.35
N ALA A 24 -5.50 -12.15 0.47
CA ALA A 24 -5.55 -10.74 0.08
C ALA A 24 -4.75 -10.48 -1.21
N VAL A 25 -3.51 -10.99 -1.27
CA VAL A 25 -2.63 -10.88 -2.44
C VAL A 25 -3.16 -11.69 -3.63
N GLY A 26 -3.67 -12.90 -3.37
CA GLY A 26 -4.29 -13.74 -4.40
C GLY A 26 -5.47 -13.07 -5.08
N LEU A 27 -6.35 -12.42 -4.31
CA LEU A 27 -7.46 -11.64 -4.84
C LEU A 27 -6.97 -10.42 -5.62
N PHE A 28 -6.02 -9.68 -5.07
CA PHE A 28 -5.44 -8.50 -5.72
C PHE A 28 -4.88 -8.82 -7.12
N TYR A 29 -4.09 -9.89 -7.24
CA TYR A 29 -3.55 -10.32 -8.55
C TYR A 29 -4.54 -11.11 -9.40
N GLY A 30 -5.57 -11.70 -8.79
CA GLY A 30 -6.65 -12.40 -9.49
C GLY A 30 -7.62 -11.46 -10.21
N PHE A 31 -7.78 -10.22 -9.71
CA PHE A 31 -8.59 -9.21 -10.40
C PHE A 31 -7.84 -8.57 -11.58
N PRO A 32 -8.56 -8.11 -12.62
CA PRO A 32 -7.95 -7.41 -13.75
C PRO A 32 -7.12 -6.20 -13.29
N PRO A 33 -6.01 -5.87 -13.98
CA PRO A 33 -5.17 -4.72 -13.62
C PRO A 33 -5.94 -3.40 -13.50
N ALA A 34 -6.98 -3.19 -14.32
CA ALA A 34 -7.84 -2.00 -14.27
C ALA A 34 -8.60 -1.82 -12.94
N LYS A 35 -8.66 -2.84 -12.08
CA LYS A 35 -9.31 -2.80 -10.76
C LYS A 35 -8.31 -2.50 -9.63
N ARG A 36 -7.00 -2.49 -9.91
CA ARG A 36 -5.94 -2.27 -8.92
C ARG A 36 -5.65 -0.78 -8.78
N ASN A 37 -6.44 -0.09 -7.97
CA ASN A 37 -6.24 1.32 -7.67
C ASN A 37 -5.45 1.52 -6.36
N ALA A 38 -5.13 2.78 -6.05
CA ALA A 38 -4.40 3.14 -4.83
C ALA A 38 -5.04 2.55 -3.55
N SER A 39 -6.36 2.43 -3.48
CA SER A 39 -7.05 1.85 -2.32
C SER A 39 -6.72 0.37 -2.12
N SER A 40 -6.71 -0.44 -3.20
CA SER A 40 -6.33 -1.86 -3.11
C SER A 40 -4.86 -2.07 -2.74
N TRP A 41 -3.95 -1.23 -3.25
CA TRP A 41 -2.55 -1.22 -2.83
C TRP A 41 -2.39 -0.85 -1.36
N ASN A 42 -3.09 0.21 -0.93
CA ASN A 42 -3.06 0.67 0.46
C ASN A 42 -3.61 -0.38 1.42
N ALA A 43 -4.64 -1.13 1.02
CA ALA A 43 -5.17 -2.25 1.80
C ALA A 43 -4.09 -3.32 2.05
N LEU A 44 -3.36 -3.74 1.01
CA LEU A 44 -2.25 -4.68 1.16
C LEU A 44 -1.13 -4.10 2.03
N ILE A 45 -0.62 -2.91 1.69
CA ILE A 45 0.47 -2.25 2.43
C ILE A 45 0.12 -2.12 3.92
N SER A 46 -1.09 -1.68 4.24
CA SER A 46 -1.55 -1.53 5.62
C SER A 46 -1.70 -2.87 6.32
N GLY A 47 -2.23 -3.90 5.64
CA GLY A 47 -2.36 -5.24 6.19
C GLY A 47 -1.00 -5.83 6.55
N TYR A 48 -0.04 -5.80 5.61
CA TYR A 48 1.32 -6.25 5.87
C TYR A 48 1.97 -5.47 7.03
N GLY A 49 1.77 -4.15 7.09
CA GLY A 49 2.24 -3.33 8.21
C GLY A 49 1.63 -3.70 9.56
N MET A 50 0.30 -3.89 9.61
CA MET A 50 -0.45 -4.24 10.82
C MET A 50 -0.02 -5.59 11.40
N HIS A 51 0.32 -6.54 10.54
CA HIS A 51 0.74 -7.90 10.94
C HIS A 51 2.25 -8.05 11.09
N GLY A 52 3.01 -6.95 11.17
CA GLY A 52 4.45 -6.95 11.49
C GLY A 52 5.38 -7.21 10.31
N PHE A 53 4.85 -7.32 9.09
CA PHE A 53 5.62 -7.57 7.87
C PHE A 53 6.04 -6.26 7.18
N GLY A 54 6.73 -5.39 7.92
CA GLY A 54 7.08 -4.05 7.43
C GLY A 54 8.00 -4.05 6.20
N LYS A 55 8.89 -5.04 6.05
CA LYS A 55 9.74 -5.16 4.86
C LYS A 55 8.93 -5.50 3.61
N GLU A 56 7.94 -6.37 3.76
CA GLU A 56 7.01 -6.76 2.69
C GLU A 56 6.09 -5.60 2.32
N ALA A 57 5.64 -4.80 3.30
CA ALA A 57 4.91 -3.56 3.05
C ALA A 57 5.72 -2.57 2.20
N LEU A 58 7.03 -2.41 2.48
CA LEU A 58 7.93 -1.60 1.66
C LEU A 58 8.12 -2.17 0.24
N LYS A 59 8.24 -3.49 0.08
CA LYS A 59 8.30 -4.13 -1.25
C LYS A 59 7.02 -3.88 -2.05
N LEU A 60 5.85 -3.96 -1.41
CA LEU A 60 4.57 -3.64 -2.04
C LEU A 60 4.48 -2.16 -2.45
N PHE A 61 5.00 -1.25 -1.62
CA PHE A 61 5.09 0.16 -1.98
C PHE A 61 5.99 0.41 -3.19
N SER A 62 7.18 -0.21 -3.25
CA SER A 62 8.03 -0.15 -4.45
C SER A 62 7.31 -0.67 -5.69
N ARG A 63 6.63 -1.80 -5.57
CA ARG A 63 5.89 -2.40 -6.69
C ARG A 63 4.70 -1.56 -7.15
N MET A 64 3.98 -0.92 -6.22
CA MET A 64 2.93 0.05 -6.54
C MET A 64 3.47 1.15 -7.47
N GLN A 65 4.66 1.68 -7.17
CA GLN A 65 5.30 2.72 -7.98
C GLN A 65 5.76 2.19 -9.35
N GLU A 66 6.33 0.97 -9.39
CA GLU A 66 6.75 0.31 -10.63
C GLU A 66 5.58 0.01 -11.57
N GLU A 67 4.41 -0.32 -11.02
CA GLU A 67 3.17 -0.55 -11.78
C GLU A 67 2.43 0.78 -12.11
N GLY A 68 3.04 1.93 -11.83
CA GLY A 68 2.52 3.25 -12.18
C GLY A 68 1.35 3.73 -11.31
N ALA A 69 1.05 3.05 -10.21
CA ALA A 69 0.04 3.50 -9.26
C ALA A 69 0.63 4.58 -8.35
N GLU A 70 -0.03 5.74 -8.29
CA GLU A 70 0.47 6.90 -7.57
C GLU A 70 0.22 6.80 -6.06
N PRO A 71 1.26 6.84 -5.22
CA PRO A 71 1.10 6.86 -3.77
C PRO A 71 0.35 8.10 -3.30
N ASN A 72 -0.53 7.94 -2.31
CA ASN A 72 -1.25 9.06 -1.69
C ASN A 72 -0.93 9.16 -0.18
N HIS A 73 -1.52 10.14 0.50
CA HIS A 73 -1.31 10.37 1.93
C HIS A 73 -1.61 9.13 2.80
N ILE A 74 -2.56 8.28 2.40
CA ILE A 74 -2.86 7.02 3.08
C ILE A 74 -1.69 6.05 2.90
N THR A 75 -1.15 5.91 1.69
CA THR A 75 0.03 5.07 1.41
C THR A 75 1.20 5.40 2.33
N PHE A 76 1.54 6.69 2.45
CA PHE A 76 2.66 7.12 3.29
C PHE A 76 2.38 6.90 4.79
N THR A 77 1.15 7.15 5.24
CA THR A 77 0.74 6.87 6.63
C THR A 77 0.89 5.39 6.96
N SER A 78 0.46 4.50 6.06
CA SER A 78 0.57 3.05 6.23
C SER A 78 2.03 2.58 6.26
N ILE A 79 2.89 3.11 5.39
CA ILE A 79 4.33 2.77 5.38
C ILE A 79 5.04 3.26 6.63
N LEU A 80 4.77 4.49 7.08
CA LEU A 80 5.39 5.03 8.31
C LEU A 80 4.97 4.21 9.54
N SER A 81 3.70 3.81 9.61
CA SER A 81 3.20 2.90 10.64
C SER A 81 3.91 1.54 10.59
N ALA A 82 4.00 0.92 9.41
CA ALA A 82 4.70 -0.34 9.20
C ALA A 82 6.18 -0.27 9.62
N CYS A 83 6.87 0.81 9.26
CA CYS A 83 8.27 1.04 9.62
C CYS A 83 8.45 1.21 11.13
N SER A 84 7.53 1.93 11.79
CA SER A 84 7.52 2.10 13.24
C SER A 84 7.41 0.75 13.97
N HIS A 85 6.48 -0.10 13.54
CA HIS A 85 6.27 -1.43 14.14
C HIS A 85 7.42 -2.42 13.85
N ALA A 86 8.05 -2.33 12.68
CA ALA A 86 9.11 -3.24 12.25
C ALA A 86 10.54 -2.76 12.61
N SER A 87 10.69 -1.68 13.38
CA SER A 87 11.99 -1.05 13.68
C SER A 87 12.80 -0.64 12.43
N LEU A 88 12.11 -0.32 11.33
CA LEU A 88 12.71 0.08 10.05
C LEU A 88 12.84 1.62 9.96
N ILE A 89 13.50 2.21 10.96
CA ILE A 89 13.53 3.67 11.16
C ILE A 89 14.19 4.40 9.98
N ASP A 90 15.28 3.84 9.44
CA ASP A 90 15.99 4.45 8.29
C ASP A 90 15.13 4.45 7.02
N GLU A 91 14.41 3.36 6.76
CA GLU A 91 13.50 3.28 5.61
C GLU A 91 12.30 4.21 5.79
N GLY A 92 11.74 4.29 7.00
CA GLY A 92 10.71 5.27 7.34
C GLY A 92 11.15 6.71 7.06
N ARG A 93 12.39 7.07 7.43
CA ARG A 93 12.96 8.40 7.17
C ARG A 93 13.10 8.69 5.67
N LYS A 94 13.59 7.72 4.89
CA LYS A 94 13.70 7.85 3.42
C LYS A 94 12.32 8.05 2.78
N CYS A 95 11.32 7.29 3.20
CA CYS A 95 9.94 7.43 2.73
C CYS A 95 9.37 8.82 3.07
N PHE A 96 9.57 9.31 4.29
CA PHE A 96 9.11 10.64 4.70
C PHE A 96 9.77 11.76 3.89
N ALA A 97 11.09 11.69 3.67
CA ALA A 97 11.80 12.68 2.87
C ALA A 97 11.31 12.71 1.41
N ARG A 98 10.98 11.55 0.83
CA ARG A 98 10.39 11.45 -0.51
C ARG A 98 9.00 12.09 -0.57
N TYR A 99 8.17 11.86 0.46
CA TYR A 99 6.85 12.47 0.57
C TYR A 99 6.92 14.00 0.66
N GLU A 100 7.80 14.52 1.52
CA GLU A 100 7.97 15.96 1.70
C GLU A 100 8.46 16.64 0.41
N LYS A 101 9.40 16.01 -0.30
CA LYS A 101 9.85 16.49 -1.61
C LYS A 101 8.71 16.55 -2.62
N ALA A 102 7.90 15.49 -2.70
CA ALA A 102 6.76 15.45 -3.62
C ALA A 102 5.75 16.56 -3.34
N ILE A 103 5.41 16.82 -2.07
CA ILE A 103 4.50 17.93 -1.71
C ILE A 103 5.08 19.28 -2.13
N ARG A 104 6.38 19.49 -1.90
CA ARG A 104 7.05 20.74 -2.24
C ARG A 104 7.04 20.99 -3.74
N ASP A 105 7.26 19.95 -4.55
CA ASP A 105 7.26 20.05 -6.00
C ASP A 105 5.83 20.36 -6.54
N THR A 106 4.77 19.86 -5.90
CA THR A 106 3.37 20.15 -6.28
C THR A 106 2.90 21.56 -5.88
N LEU A 107 3.44 22.14 -4.82
CA LEU A 107 3.07 23.49 -4.34
C LEU A 107 3.98 24.61 -4.88
N GLY A 108 5.13 24.26 -5.46
CA GLY A 108 6.12 25.20 -5.99
C GLY A 108 6.08 25.43 -7.50
N GLY A 109 5.05 24.93 -8.19
CA GLY A 109 4.83 25.07 -9.64
C GLY A 109 3.74 26.06 -9.98
#